data_AF-A0A7S0FHS6-F1
#
_entry.id   AF-A0A7S0FHS6-F1
#
_cell.length_a   1.000
_cell.length_b   1.000
_cell.length_c   1.000
_cell.angle_alpha   90.00
_cell.angle_beta   90.00
_cell.angle_gamma   90.00
#
_symmetry.space_group_name_H-M   'P 1'
#
loop_
_entity.id
_entity.type
_entity.pdbx_description
1 polymer ?
#
loop_
_entity_poly.entity_id
_entity_poly.type
_entity_poly.pdbx_seq_one_letter_code
_entity_poly.pdbx_strand_id
1 'polypeptide(L)'
;FDVGLCGPALVERLFSGFASAEVAARSVQGLLERYLANERRFAASILAKQPYDQLLRELIAEHRAAPEKVLAIMVAHNRLAERNESVLAVLREMVAAEGSGMSCMFVPDLQAERDLDAAVRAKVLELSKMPSEATAAGDFGNVRHLAQQLLHVTPCESHDERAQRFRKELGTAEEAQLMAVNARLGASADGGLELELLVELLSDPEPAVQKRAVAAYLRWLCMPSRITKLDVDPSVGACRAVWTQQLPTCDSPAHDRRGMLLILPGLGGLESALSREALDPMMQPDAASGNVPLNMLHLVVGRDAFLEVKDRTRFYNSDESMAKLLPQFAEVFARKAELLKAARGRGVRDAAPAAAAPTLR
;
A
#
# COMPACT_ATOMS: atom_id res chain seq x y z
N PHE A 1 -14.88 9.75 -29.34
CA PHE A 1 -15.04 9.94 -27.89
C PHE A 1 -15.93 11.14 -27.73
N ASP A 2 -17.08 10.94 -27.10
CA ASP A 2 -18.04 12.02 -26.87
C ASP A 2 -17.45 12.91 -25.77
N VAL A 3 -17.09 14.14 -26.14
CA VAL A 3 -16.25 15.03 -25.32
C VAL A 3 -17.08 15.79 -24.28
N GLY A 4 -18.14 15.14 -23.76
CA GLY A 4 -19.13 15.74 -22.88
C GLY A 4 -19.05 15.28 -21.42
N LEU A 5 -18.14 14.37 -21.07
CA LEU A 5 -17.99 13.85 -19.71
C LEU A 5 -16.79 14.48 -19.02
N CYS A 6 -17.05 15.21 -17.93
CA CYS A 6 -16.02 15.81 -17.07
C CYS A 6 -15.37 14.78 -16.13
N GLY A 7 -14.09 15.03 -15.81
CA GLY A 7 -13.10 14.15 -15.16
C GLY A 7 -13.63 12.95 -14.34
N PRO A 8 -14.30 13.15 -13.19
CA PRO A 8 -14.69 12.04 -12.31
C PRO A 8 -15.65 11.04 -12.95
N ALA A 9 -16.64 11.51 -13.73
CA ALA A 9 -17.59 10.64 -14.41
C ALA A 9 -16.96 9.89 -15.60
N LEU A 10 -15.92 10.46 -16.21
CA LEU A 10 -15.12 9.78 -17.23
C LEU A 10 -14.31 8.63 -16.61
N VAL A 11 -13.69 8.89 -15.46
CA VAL A 11 -12.92 7.91 -14.69
C VAL A 11 -13.81 6.78 -14.19
N GLU A 12 -14.90 7.09 -13.52
CA GLU A 12 -15.84 6.08 -13.02
C GLU A 12 -16.32 5.19 -14.17
N ARG A 13 -16.70 5.77 -15.32
CA ARG A 13 -17.12 4.99 -16.49
C ARG A 13 -15.98 4.22 -17.19
N LEU A 14 -14.76 4.75 -17.20
CA LEU A 14 -13.59 4.06 -17.75
C LEU A 14 -13.28 2.82 -16.89
N PHE A 15 -13.20 3.01 -15.58
CA PHE A 15 -12.69 2.01 -14.66
C PHE A 15 -13.76 1.06 -14.11
N SER A 16 -15.06 1.44 -14.09
CA SER A 16 -16.16 0.55 -13.68
C SER A 16 -16.44 -0.58 -14.67
N GLY A 17 -15.94 -0.48 -15.90
CA GLY A 17 -16.18 -1.45 -16.98
C GLY A 17 -15.04 -2.44 -17.20
N PHE A 18 -13.95 -2.36 -16.43
CA PHE A 18 -12.80 -3.23 -16.66
C PHE A 18 -13.00 -4.61 -16.05
N ALA A 19 -13.02 -5.61 -16.94
CA ALA A 19 -13.13 -7.02 -16.56
C ALA A 19 -11.78 -7.63 -16.11
N SER A 20 -10.66 -6.96 -16.40
CA SER A 20 -9.32 -7.41 -15.99
C SER A 20 -8.30 -6.26 -16.03
N ALA A 21 -7.17 -6.44 -15.34
CA ALA A 21 -6.05 -5.50 -15.34
C ALA A 21 -5.46 -5.28 -16.75
N GLU A 22 -5.43 -6.31 -17.61
CA GLU A 22 -4.95 -6.16 -18.99
C GLU A 22 -5.85 -5.27 -19.85
N VAL A 23 -7.18 -5.36 -19.65
CA VAL A 23 -8.15 -4.52 -20.37
C VAL A 23 -8.03 -3.08 -19.88
N ALA A 24 -7.82 -2.88 -18.58
CA ALA A 24 -7.52 -1.59 -18.00
C ALA A 24 -6.23 -0.99 -18.60
N ALA A 25 -5.14 -1.75 -18.62
CA ALA A 25 -3.84 -1.34 -19.16
C ALA A 25 -3.93 -0.93 -20.63
N ARG A 26 -4.54 -1.76 -21.49
CA ARG A 26 -4.74 -1.45 -22.92
C ARG A 26 -5.61 -0.20 -23.13
N SER A 27 -6.65 -0.03 -22.32
CA SER A 27 -7.55 1.12 -22.41
C SER A 27 -6.86 2.43 -22.01
N VAL A 28 -6.12 2.39 -20.90
CA VAL A 28 -5.30 3.52 -20.42
C VAL A 28 -4.20 3.83 -21.42
N GLN A 29 -3.45 2.84 -21.90
CA GLN A 29 -2.44 3.01 -22.95
C GLN A 29 -3.01 3.70 -24.18
N GLY A 30 -4.16 3.23 -24.69
CA GLY A 30 -4.82 3.82 -25.86
C GLY A 30 -5.33 5.25 -25.61
N LEU A 31 -5.72 5.57 -24.38
CA LEU A 31 -6.07 6.95 -24.00
C LEU A 31 -4.83 7.85 -23.99
N LEU A 32 -3.76 7.44 -23.32
CA LEU A 32 -2.52 8.21 -23.22
C LEU A 32 -1.87 8.38 -24.60
N GLU A 33 -1.86 7.35 -25.44
CA GLU A 33 -1.30 7.44 -26.80
C GLU A 33 -2.11 8.40 -27.68
N ARG A 34 -3.45 8.39 -27.61
CA ARG A 34 -4.27 9.38 -28.35
C ARG A 34 -4.06 10.80 -27.88
N TYR A 35 -3.80 10.98 -26.59
CA TYR A 35 -3.39 12.27 -26.06
C TYR A 35 -2.04 12.69 -26.66
N LEU A 36 -1.01 11.86 -26.48
CA LEU A 36 0.36 12.12 -26.92
C LEU A 36 0.50 12.28 -28.43
N ALA A 37 -0.23 11.51 -29.23
CA ALA A 37 -0.18 11.58 -30.70
C ALA A 37 -0.52 12.97 -31.25
N ASN A 38 -1.42 13.71 -30.58
CA ASN A 38 -1.70 15.10 -30.95
C ASN A 38 -0.71 16.07 -30.29
N GLU A 39 -0.40 15.88 -29.00
CA GLU A 39 0.32 16.90 -28.22
C GLU A 39 1.85 16.88 -28.37
N ARG A 40 2.45 15.77 -28.82
CA ARG A 40 3.91 15.64 -29.02
C ARG A 40 4.53 16.78 -29.82
N ARG A 41 3.84 17.24 -30.86
CA ARG A 41 4.35 18.31 -31.73
C ARG A 41 4.34 19.67 -31.07
N PHE A 42 3.25 19.99 -30.38
CA PHE A 42 3.13 21.22 -29.61
C PHE A 42 4.13 21.23 -28.44
N ALA A 43 4.29 20.10 -27.76
CA ALA A 43 5.31 19.96 -26.74
C ALA A 43 6.73 20.15 -27.29
N ALA A 44 7.06 19.52 -28.42
CA ALA A 44 8.36 19.65 -29.07
C ALA A 44 8.63 21.10 -29.53
N SER A 45 7.63 21.81 -30.06
CA SER A 45 7.77 23.21 -30.46
C SER A 45 8.07 24.12 -29.26
N ILE A 46 7.45 23.87 -28.10
CA ILE A 46 7.75 24.60 -26.86
C ILE A 46 9.19 24.37 -26.43
N LEU A 47 9.65 23.12 -26.39
CA LEU A 47 11.03 22.78 -26.02
C LEU A 47 12.05 23.40 -27.00
N ALA A 48 11.72 23.42 -28.29
CA ALA A 48 12.53 24.05 -29.33
C ALA A 48 12.43 25.58 -29.37
N LYS A 49 11.56 26.19 -28.54
CA LYS A 49 11.24 27.63 -28.58
C LYS A 49 10.82 28.11 -29.97
N GLN A 50 10.17 27.23 -30.73
CA GLN A 50 9.69 27.50 -32.07
C GLN A 50 8.47 28.44 -32.02
N PRO A 51 8.38 29.47 -32.87
CA PRO A 51 7.19 30.30 -32.99
C PRO A 51 5.96 29.47 -33.39
N TYR A 52 4.82 29.71 -32.75
CA TYR A 52 3.59 28.96 -33.00
C TYR A 52 3.13 29.00 -34.47
N ASP A 53 3.23 30.15 -35.13
CA ASP A 53 2.89 30.29 -36.56
C ASP A 53 3.77 29.40 -37.46
N GLN A 54 5.03 29.16 -37.05
CA GLN A 54 5.92 28.28 -37.80
C GLN A 54 5.47 26.82 -37.68
N LEU A 55 5.09 26.38 -36.47
CA LEU A 55 4.51 25.05 -36.25
C LEU A 55 3.25 24.85 -37.11
N LEU A 56 2.36 25.84 -37.16
CA LEU A 56 1.14 25.76 -37.98
C LEU A 56 1.44 25.58 -39.46
N ARG A 57 2.41 26.33 -39.99
CA ARG A 57 2.84 26.18 -41.39
C ARG A 57 3.42 24.80 -41.67
N GLU A 58 4.22 24.26 -40.74
CA GLU A 58 4.80 22.92 -40.86
C GLU A 58 3.72 21.83 -40.84
N LEU A 59 2.72 21.94 -39.95
CA LEU A 59 1.57 21.02 -39.90
C LEU A 59 0.75 21.04 -41.20
N ILE A 60 0.50 22.24 -41.75
CA ILE A 60 -0.22 22.40 -43.03
C ILE A 60 0.59 21.80 -44.19
N ALA A 61 1.90 22.04 -44.21
CA ALA A 61 2.78 21.53 -45.26
C ALA A 61 2.84 20.00 -45.25
N GLU A 62 2.95 19.38 -44.08
CA GLU A 62 3.03 17.93 -43.93
C GLU A 62 1.73 17.22 -44.31
N HIS A 63 0.59 17.80 -43.94
CA HIS A 63 -0.73 17.23 -44.23
C HIS A 63 -1.42 17.92 -45.40
N ARG A 64 -0.65 18.42 -46.37
CA ARG A 64 -1.18 19.11 -47.57
C ARG A 64 -2.20 18.29 -48.34
N ALA A 65 -2.05 16.97 -48.37
CA ALA A 65 -2.97 16.04 -49.03
C ALA A 65 -4.21 15.67 -48.20
N ALA A 66 -4.27 16.08 -46.93
CA ALA A 66 -5.33 15.74 -45.97
C ALA A 66 -5.56 16.91 -44.97
N PRO A 67 -6.02 18.08 -45.43
CA PRO A 67 -6.17 19.28 -44.60
C PRO A 67 -7.15 19.08 -43.42
N GLU A 68 -8.12 18.18 -43.55
CA GLU A 68 -9.04 17.79 -42.49
C GLU A 68 -8.31 17.20 -41.27
N LYS A 69 -7.14 16.56 -41.46
CA LYS A 69 -6.32 16.09 -40.34
C LYS A 69 -5.71 17.24 -39.56
N VAL A 70 -5.28 18.31 -40.23
CA VAL A 70 -4.76 19.52 -39.57
C VAL A 70 -5.86 20.16 -38.74
N LEU A 71 -7.07 20.27 -39.30
CA LEU A 71 -8.23 20.78 -38.57
C LEU A 71 -8.56 19.92 -37.35
N ALA A 72 -8.53 18.58 -37.48
CA ALA A 72 -8.79 17.68 -36.37
C ALA A 72 -7.74 17.81 -35.25
N ILE A 73 -6.45 17.89 -35.60
CA ILE A 73 -5.36 18.14 -34.66
C ILE A 73 -5.57 19.47 -33.93
N MET A 74 -5.94 20.51 -34.67
CA MET A 74 -6.12 21.85 -34.10
C MET A 74 -7.34 21.97 -33.21
N VAL A 75 -8.48 21.41 -33.62
CA VAL A 75 -9.67 21.34 -32.78
C VAL A 75 -9.37 20.57 -31.49
N ALA A 76 -8.60 19.48 -31.59
CA ALA A 76 -8.23 18.69 -30.42
C ALA A 76 -7.24 19.43 -29.50
N HIS A 77 -6.29 20.19 -30.05
CA HIS A 77 -5.34 21.01 -29.28
C HIS A 77 -6.03 22.23 -28.63
N ASN A 78 -6.98 22.86 -29.31
CA ASN A 78 -7.76 23.97 -28.73
C ASN A 78 -8.60 23.54 -27.51
N ARG A 79 -8.84 22.23 -27.36
CA ARG A 79 -9.49 21.62 -26.18
C ARG A 79 -8.48 21.01 -25.21
N LEU A 80 -7.22 21.48 -25.22
CA LEU A 80 -6.14 20.94 -24.40
C LEU A 80 -6.51 20.89 -22.91
N ALA A 81 -7.14 21.94 -22.36
CA ALA A 81 -7.52 21.98 -20.95
C ALA A 81 -8.45 20.81 -20.55
N GLU A 82 -9.47 20.50 -21.35
CA GLU A 82 -10.39 19.40 -21.09
C GLU A 82 -9.72 18.03 -21.24
N ARG A 83 -8.80 17.92 -22.20
CA ARG A 83 -8.02 16.70 -22.44
C ARG A 83 -7.00 16.49 -21.32
N ASN A 84 -6.39 17.55 -20.81
CA ASN A 84 -5.53 17.54 -19.63
C ASN A 84 -6.31 17.01 -18.42
N GLU A 85 -7.52 17.51 -18.16
CA GLU A 85 -8.35 17.02 -17.05
C GLU A 85 -8.68 15.53 -17.18
N SER A 86 -8.94 15.06 -18.40
CA SER A 86 -9.18 13.63 -18.66
C SER A 86 -7.94 12.77 -18.33
N VAL A 87 -6.75 13.20 -18.75
CA VAL A 87 -5.49 12.51 -18.46
C VAL A 87 -5.14 12.61 -16.98
N LEU A 88 -5.31 13.78 -16.37
CA LEU A 88 -5.09 14.00 -14.94
C LEU A 88 -5.97 13.09 -14.11
N ALA A 89 -7.25 12.95 -14.45
CA ALA A 89 -8.16 12.08 -13.72
C ALA A 89 -7.68 10.61 -13.75
N VAL A 90 -7.25 10.12 -14.92
CA VAL A 90 -6.64 8.77 -15.04
C VAL A 90 -5.37 8.64 -14.20
N LEU A 91 -4.46 9.61 -14.29
CA LEU A 91 -3.21 9.60 -13.51
C LEU A 91 -3.46 9.70 -12.01
N ARG A 92 -4.48 10.45 -11.55
CA ARG A 92 -4.85 10.57 -10.12
C ARG A 92 -5.28 9.22 -9.57
N GLU A 93 -6.12 8.48 -10.30
CA GLU A 93 -6.51 7.12 -9.90
C GLU A 93 -5.33 6.17 -9.88
N MET A 94 -4.41 6.28 -10.85
CA MET A 94 -3.17 5.50 -10.85
C MET A 94 -2.29 5.82 -9.65
N VAL A 95 -2.14 7.09 -9.30
CA VAL A 95 -1.38 7.52 -8.10
C VAL A 95 -2.06 7.02 -6.83
N ALA A 96 -3.38 7.08 -6.75
CA ALA A 96 -4.12 6.56 -5.60
C ALA A 96 -3.95 5.04 -5.48
N ALA A 97 -4.02 4.31 -6.59
CA ALA A 97 -3.81 2.86 -6.61
C ALA A 97 -2.40 2.46 -6.17
N GLU A 98 -1.38 3.05 -6.79
CA GLU A 98 0.02 2.68 -6.56
C GLU A 98 0.55 3.23 -5.22
N GLY A 99 0.12 4.42 -4.82
CA GLY A 99 0.65 5.13 -3.65
C GLY A 99 -0.04 4.82 -2.32
N SER A 100 -1.25 4.26 -2.34
CA SER A 100 -2.01 3.95 -1.12
C SER A 100 -2.51 2.51 -1.02
N GLY A 101 -2.41 1.73 -2.10
CA GLY A 101 -3.00 0.38 -2.15
C GLY A 101 -4.54 0.34 -2.09
N MET A 102 -5.20 1.49 -1.98
CA MET A 102 -6.63 1.63 -1.68
C MET A 102 -7.49 1.90 -2.93
N SER A 103 -7.03 1.55 -4.14
CA SER A 103 -7.89 1.74 -5.31
C SER A 103 -9.10 0.79 -5.25
N CYS A 104 -10.28 1.38 -5.29
CA CYS A 104 -11.55 0.66 -5.40
C CYS A 104 -11.83 0.15 -6.83
N MET A 105 -10.88 0.26 -7.76
CA MET A 105 -11.06 -0.07 -9.17
C MET A 105 -9.87 -0.83 -9.78
N PHE A 106 -10.10 -1.55 -10.89
CA PHE A 106 -9.04 -2.21 -11.65
C PHE A 106 -8.16 -1.18 -12.37
N VAL A 107 -7.06 -0.79 -11.75
CA VAL A 107 -6.08 0.15 -12.31
C VAL A 107 -4.91 -0.63 -12.94
N PRO A 108 -4.31 -0.16 -14.05
CA PRO A 108 -3.12 -0.79 -14.61
C PRO A 108 -2.01 -0.85 -13.56
N ASP A 109 -1.51 -2.05 -13.35
CA ASP A 109 -0.36 -2.30 -12.49
C ASP A 109 0.91 -2.01 -13.28
N LEU A 110 1.57 -0.91 -12.95
CA LEU A 110 2.78 -0.50 -13.66
C LEU A 110 3.97 -1.42 -13.36
N GLN A 111 3.90 -2.28 -12.34
CA GLN A 111 4.91 -3.30 -12.03
C GLN A 111 4.64 -4.64 -12.73
N ALA A 112 3.38 -5.08 -12.77
CA ALA A 112 2.97 -6.30 -13.48
C ALA A 112 3.01 -6.15 -15.01
N GLU A 113 3.23 -4.93 -15.51
CA GLU A 113 3.44 -4.60 -16.93
C GLU A 113 4.70 -5.24 -17.57
N ARG A 114 5.41 -6.16 -16.89
CA ARG A 114 6.44 -7.00 -17.53
C ARG A 114 5.85 -7.87 -18.65
N ASP A 115 4.57 -8.22 -18.57
CA ASP A 115 3.90 -9.09 -19.56
C ASP A 115 3.18 -8.32 -20.69
N LEU A 116 3.08 -6.98 -20.60
CA LEU A 116 2.40 -6.09 -21.57
C LEU A 116 3.36 -5.06 -22.21
N ASP A 117 4.66 -5.37 -22.28
CA ASP A 117 5.70 -4.55 -22.93
C ASP A 117 5.91 -3.16 -22.29
N ALA A 118 5.59 -2.99 -20.99
CA ALA A 118 5.73 -1.73 -20.25
C ALA A 118 5.10 -0.51 -20.94
N ALA A 119 4.01 -0.73 -21.68
CA ALA A 119 3.50 0.25 -22.62
C ALA A 119 2.84 1.45 -21.95
N VAL A 120 2.11 1.28 -20.84
CA VAL A 120 1.56 2.39 -20.06
C VAL A 120 2.70 3.14 -19.36
N ARG A 121 3.63 2.43 -18.71
CA ARG A 121 4.80 3.05 -18.05
C ARG A 121 5.61 3.91 -19.02
N ALA A 122 5.82 3.45 -20.25
CA ALA A 122 6.50 4.22 -21.29
C ALA A 122 5.77 5.53 -21.62
N LYS A 123 4.43 5.53 -21.68
CA LYS A 123 3.64 6.75 -21.91
C LYS A 123 3.65 7.68 -20.71
N VAL A 124 3.60 7.16 -19.49
CA VAL A 124 3.76 7.97 -18.27
C VAL A 124 5.15 8.62 -18.23
N LEU A 125 6.20 7.88 -18.61
CA LEU A 125 7.56 8.42 -18.74
C LEU A 125 7.68 9.50 -19.82
N GLU A 126 6.90 9.39 -20.89
CA GLU A 126 6.85 10.42 -21.93
C GLU A 126 6.14 11.69 -21.40
N LEU A 127 5.00 11.53 -20.73
CA LEU A 127 4.26 12.64 -20.11
C LEU A 127 5.09 13.38 -19.05
N SER A 128 5.90 12.66 -18.28
CA SER A 128 6.75 13.24 -17.24
C SER A 128 7.89 14.12 -17.79
N LYS A 129 8.14 14.05 -19.11
CA LYS A 129 9.13 14.85 -19.85
C LYS A 129 8.51 16.01 -20.65
N MET A 130 7.19 16.19 -20.56
CA MET A 130 6.50 17.29 -21.24
C MET A 130 6.99 18.67 -20.72
N PRO A 131 6.84 19.75 -21.51
CA PRO A 131 7.21 21.09 -21.08
C PRO A 131 6.49 21.49 -19.79
N SER A 132 7.21 22.19 -18.91
CA SER A 132 6.62 22.78 -17.69
C SER A 132 6.15 24.22 -17.88
N GLU A 133 6.58 24.88 -18.96
CA GLU A 133 6.28 26.28 -19.21
C GLU A 133 4.97 26.40 -20.01
N ALA A 134 4.05 27.23 -19.50
CA ALA A 134 2.84 27.58 -20.21
C ALA A 134 3.18 28.56 -21.36
N THR A 135 2.72 28.23 -22.57
CA THR A 135 2.94 29.07 -23.76
C THR A 135 1.67 29.13 -24.62
N ALA A 136 1.70 29.92 -25.70
CA ALA A 136 0.64 29.93 -26.70
C ALA A 136 0.42 28.55 -27.36
N ALA A 137 1.43 27.68 -27.35
CA ALA A 137 1.37 26.32 -27.87
C ALA A 137 0.89 25.29 -26.82
N GLY A 138 0.48 25.73 -25.63
CA GLY A 138 -0.12 24.86 -24.61
C GLY A 138 0.53 24.96 -23.23
N ASP A 139 -0.16 24.35 -22.26
CA ASP A 139 0.29 24.16 -20.87
C ASP A 139 0.14 22.68 -20.50
N PHE A 140 1.26 22.05 -20.16
CA PHE A 140 1.35 20.64 -19.81
C PHE A 140 1.83 20.42 -18.36
N GLY A 141 2.00 21.50 -17.59
CA GLY A 141 2.68 21.47 -16.30
C GLY A 141 2.03 20.52 -15.30
N ASN A 142 0.69 20.55 -15.20
CA ASN A 142 -0.06 19.69 -14.28
C ASN A 142 0.05 18.21 -14.65
N VAL A 143 -0.10 17.88 -15.94
CA VAL A 143 -0.02 16.50 -16.44
C VAL A 143 1.38 15.94 -16.21
N ARG A 144 2.41 16.74 -16.51
CA ARG A 144 3.80 16.39 -16.26
C ARG A 144 4.05 16.12 -14.78
N HIS A 145 3.64 17.04 -13.90
CA HIS A 145 3.87 16.93 -12.47
C HIS A 145 3.25 15.65 -11.90
N LEU A 146 2.00 15.36 -12.26
CA LEU A 146 1.32 14.17 -11.77
C LEU A 146 1.91 12.87 -12.35
N ALA A 147 2.35 12.87 -13.61
CA ALA A 147 3.09 11.75 -14.19
C ALA A 147 4.44 11.50 -13.48
N GLN A 148 5.15 12.57 -13.08
CA GLN A 148 6.36 12.47 -12.27
C GLN A 148 6.05 11.90 -10.88
N GLN A 149 4.97 12.35 -10.25
CA GLN A 149 4.51 11.82 -8.97
C GLN A 149 4.20 10.32 -9.08
N LEU A 150 3.47 9.91 -10.13
CA LEU A 150 3.16 8.50 -10.38
C LEU A 150 4.42 7.64 -10.49
N LEU A 151 5.42 8.08 -11.27
CA LEU A 151 6.70 7.37 -11.39
C LEU A 151 7.50 7.34 -10.09
N HIS A 152 7.28 8.30 -9.19
CA HIS A 152 7.94 8.34 -7.90
C HIS A 152 7.28 7.40 -6.88
N VAL A 153 5.94 7.32 -6.88
CA VAL A 153 5.20 6.44 -5.97
C VAL A 153 5.15 4.99 -6.43
N THR A 154 5.27 4.74 -7.74
CA THR A 154 5.38 3.38 -8.29
C THR A 154 6.76 2.84 -7.93
N PRO A 155 6.89 1.84 -7.04
CA PRO A 155 8.20 1.31 -6.69
C PRO A 155 8.85 0.72 -7.96
N CYS A 156 10.17 0.84 -8.12
CA CYS A 156 10.86 0.20 -9.25
C CYS A 156 10.97 -1.33 -9.09
N GLU A 157 10.72 -1.83 -7.88
CA GLU A 157 10.90 -3.23 -7.48
C GLU A 157 9.56 -3.85 -7.10
N SER A 158 9.32 -5.07 -7.58
CA SER A 158 8.16 -5.86 -7.20
C SER A 158 8.04 -6.04 -5.69
N HIS A 159 6.84 -6.33 -5.19
CA HIS A 159 6.65 -6.69 -3.79
C HIS A 159 7.61 -7.82 -3.35
N ASP A 160 7.75 -8.87 -4.16
CA ASP A 160 8.64 -10.01 -3.86
C ASP A 160 10.12 -9.61 -3.81
N GLU A 161 10.59 -8.78 -4.75
CA GLU A 161 11.96 -8.25 -4.73
C GLU A 161 12.20 -7.40 -3.47
N ARG A 162 11.22 -6.58 -3.06
CA ARG A 162 11.28 -5.79 -1.84
C ARG A 162 11.26 -6.65 -0.59
N ALA A 163 10.39 -7.65 -0.52
CA ALA A 163 10.31 -8.61 0.59
C ALA A 163 11.61 -9.40 0.74
N GLN A 164 12.20 -9.87 -0.36
CA GLN A 164 13.49 -10.57 -0.35
C GLN A 164 14.64 -9.66 0.09
N ARG A 165 14.68 -8.42 -0.40
CA ARG A 165 15.69 -7.45 0.04
C ARG A 165 15.55 -7.12 1.52
N PHE A 166 14.32 -6.85 1.97
CA PHE A 166 14.03 -6.53 3.37
C PHE A 166 14.33 -7.72 4.28
N ARG A 167 14.00 -8.95 3.85
CA ARG A 167 14.40 -10.19 4.51
C ARG A 167 15.91 -10.28 4.70
N LYS A 168 16.69 -9.99 3.64
CA LYS A 168 18.16 -10.01 3.68
C LYS A 168 18.73 -8.93 4.61
N GLU A 169 18.18 -7.73 4.54
CA GLU A 169 18.53 -6.63 5.45
C GLU A 169 18.29 -7.04 6.90
N LEU A 170 17.09 -7.53 7.22
CA LEU A 170 16.72 -7.96 8.56
C LEU A 170 17.56 -9.16 9.04
N GLY A 171 17.82 -10.13 8.17
CA GLY A 171 18.61 -11.33 8.46
C GLY A 171 20.08 -11.06 8.75
N THR A 172 20.63 -9.97 8.20
CA THR A 172 22.03 -9.56 8.41
C THR A 172 22.19 -8.41 9.42
N ALA A 173 21.09 -7.75 9.80
CA ALA A 173 21.12 -6.58 10.67
C ALA A 173 21.74 -6.87 12.05
N GLU A 174 22.64 -6.00 12.50
CA GLU A 174 23.07 -5.92 13.89
C GLU A 174 22.04 -5.17 14.76
N GLU A 175 22.15 -5.24 16.09
CA GLU A 175 21.21 -4.61 17.03
C GLU A 175 21.00 -3.11 16.75
N ALA A 176 22.07 -2.38 16.42
CA ALA A 176 22.01 -0.96 16.07
C ALA A 176 21.25 -0.71 14.74
N GLN A 177 21.38 -1.62 13.78
CA GLN A 177 20.68 -1.55 12.49
C GLN A 177 19.19 -1.88 12.66
N LEU A 178 18.84 -2.80 13.55
CA LEU A 178 17.43 -3.08 13.92
C LEU A 178 16.75 -1.85 14.56
N MET A 179 17.48 -1.04 15.33
CA MET A 179 16.94 0.22 15.84
C MET A 179 16.69 1.24 14.72
N ALA A 180 17.55 1.28 13.70
CA ALA A 180 17.35 2.12 12.52
C ALA A 180 16.17 1.65 11.65
N VAL A 181 15.91 0.34 11.54
CA VAL A 181 14.67 -0.19 10.95
C VAL A 181 13.46 0.33 11.71
N ASN A 182 13.43 0.20 13.04
CA ASN A 182 12.30 0.66 13.86
C ASN A 182 12.05 2.18 13.77
N ALA A 183 13.11 2.97 13.65
CA ALA A 183 12.98 4.42 13.45
C ALA A 183 12.31 4.77 12.12
N ARG A 184 12.59 4.01 11.04
CA ARG A 184 11.96 4.19 9.73
C ARG A 184 10.48 3.79 9.74
N LEU A 185 10.13 2.69 10.41
CA LEU A 185 8.73 2.24 10.57
C LEU A 185 7.83 3.29 11.23
N GLY A 186 8.36 4.10 12.15
CA GLY A 186 7.61 5.17 12.83
C GLY A 186 7.54 6.50 12.06
N ALA A 187 8.37 6.68 11.03
CA ALA A 187 8.55 7.93 10.30
C ALA A 187 8.23 7.82 8.79
N SER A 188 7.64 6.69 8.38
CA SER A 188 7.45 6.29 6.98
C SER A 188 6.81 7.39 6.13
N ALA A 189 7.63 7.98 5.25
CA ALA A 189 7.22 8.89 4.17
C ALA A 189 6.62 8.13 2.97
N ASP A 190 6.74 6.81 2.99
CA ASP A 190 6.35 5.82 1.98
C ASP A 190 5.00 5.15 2.29
N GLY A 191 4.18 5.72 3.19
CA GLY A 191 2.80 5.29 3.41
C GLY A 191 2.63 3.97 4.17
N GLY A 192 3.67 3.46 4.83
CA GLY A 192 3.62 2.23 5.62
C GLY A 192 4.14 0.97 4.90
N LEU A 193 4.73 1.08 3.72
CA LEU A 193 5.23 -0.07 2.95
C LEU A 193 6.26 -0.92 3.73
N GLU A 194 7.19 -0.31 4.48
CA GLU A 194 8.11 -1.09 5.32
C GLU A 194 7.40 -1.88 6.43
N LEU A 195 6.26 -1.40 6.93
CA LEU A 195 5.43 -2.12 7.91
C LEU A 195 4.74 -3.33 7.25
N GLU A 196 4.26 -3.18 6.03
CA GLU A 196 3.68 -4.29 5.26
C GLU A 196 4.70 -5.43 5.08
N LEU A 197 5.91 -5.08 4.64
CA LEU A 197 7.02 -6.03 4.49
C LEU A 197 7.38 -6.69 5.83
N LEU A 198 7.35 -5.93 6.93
CA LEU A 198 7.61 -6.46 8.27
C LEU A 198 6.55 -7.46 8.72
N VAL A 199 5.26 -7.15 8.49
CA VAL A 199 4.14 -8.03 8.84
C VAL A 199 4.24 -9.35 8.08
N GLU A 200 4.69 -9.33 6.83
CA GLU A 200 4.94 -10.55 6.06
C GLU A 200 6.05 -11.42 6.69
N LEU A 201 7.16 -10.82 7.10
CA LEU A 201 8.28 -11.55 7.73
C LEU A 201 7.96 -12.08 9.13
N LEU A 202 6.82 -11.74 9.73
CA LEU A 202 6.36 -12.38 10.97
C LEU A 202 6.06 -13.88 10.79
N SER A 203 5.77 -14.31 9.56
CA SER A 203 5.55 -15.72 9.22
C SER A 203 6.72 -16.32 8.43
N ASP A 204 7.91 -15.71 8.52
CA ASP A 204 9.08 -16.18 7.78
C ASP A 204 9.46 -17.64 8.16
N PRO A 205 9.75 -18.51 7.17
CA PRO A 205 10.13 -19.91 7.44
C PRO A 205 11.47 -20.06 8.17
N GLU A 206 12.32 -19.03 8.18
CA GLU A 206 13.61 -19.03 8.87
C GLU A 206 13.47 -18.44 10.28
N PRO A 207 13.63 -19.25 11.36
CA PRO A 207 13.35 -18.82 12.72
C PRO A 207 14.16 -17.60 13.19
N ALA A 208 15.38 -17.44 12.68
CA ALA A 208 16.24 -16.30 13.01
C ALA A 208 15.69 -14.99 12.45
N VAL A 209 15.22 -15.00 11.20
CA VAL A 209 14.57 -13.85 10.54
C VAL A 209 13.24 -13.55 11.23
N GLN A 210 12.42 -14.58 11.46
CA GLN A 210 11.14 -14.46 12.12
C GLN A 210 11.27 -13.81 13.51
N LYS A 211 12.23 -14.28 14.32
CA LYS A 211 12.49 -13.72 15.66
C LYS A 211 12.87 -12.24 15.61
N ARG A 212 13.65 -11.83 14.61
CA ARG A 212 14.03 -10.42 14.41
C ARG A 212 12.83 -9.58 13.95
N ALA A 213 12.01 -10.12 13.05
CA ALA A 213 10.79 -9.47 12.57
C ALA A 213 9.82 -9.22 13.72
N VAL A 214 9.59 -10.24 14.55
CA VAL A 214 8.77 -10.15 15.77
C VAL A 214 9.31 -9.09 16.72
N ALA A 215 10.62 -9.07 16.96
CA ALA A 215 11.23 -8.09 17.85
C ALA A 215 11.08 -6.65 17.32
N ALA A 216 11.29 -6.43 16.02
CA ALA A 216 11.10 -5.13 15.39
C ALA A 216 9.63 -4.69 15.44
N TYR A 217 8.71 -5.58 15.06
CA TYR A 217 7.27 -5.32 15.08
C TYR A 217 6.76 -4.96 16.47
N LEU A 218 7.16 -5.71 17.52
CA LEU A 218 6.78 -5.40 18.89
C LEU A 218 7.37 -4.08 19.37
N ARG A 219 8.63 -3.78 19.03
CA ARG A 219 9.24 -2.48 19.36
C ARG A 219 8.47 -1.33 18.73
N TRP A 220 8.04 -1.44 17.47
CA TRP A 220 7.16 -0.47 16.81
C TRP A 220 5.79 -0.40 17.48
N LEU A 221 5.12 -1.53 17.68
CA LEU A 221 3.76 -1.62 18.25
C LEU A 221 3.67 -1.02 19.65
N CYS A 222 4.72 -1.21 20.46
CA CYS A 222 4.73 -0.77 21.84
C CYS A 222 5.10 0.71 21.99
N MET A 223 5.57 1.40 20.95
CA MET A 223 5.91 2.82 21.01
C MET A 223 4.72 3.65 21.54
N PRO A 224 4.93 4.57 22.51
CA PRO A 224 6.21 5.03 23.06
C PRO A 224 6.74 4.23 24.27
N SER A 225 6.13 3.10 24.61
CA SER A 225 6.53 2.23 25.72
C SER A 225 7.86 1.51 25.45
N ARG A 226 8.61 1.23 26.51
CA ARG A 226 9.86 0.47 26.44
C ARG A 226 9.60 -1.00 26.76
N ILE A 227 9.95 -1.90 25.85
CA ILE A 227 10.00 -3.34 26.11
C ILE A 227 11.20 -3.65 27.00
N THR A 228 10.97 -4.34 28.12
CA THR A 228 12.00 -4.70 29.11
C THR A 228 12.41 -6.17 29.04
N LYS A 229 11.48 -7.06 28.67
CA LYS A 229 11.75 -8.47 28.40
C LYS A 229 10.96 -8.88 27.17
N LEU A 230 11.57 -9.73 26.34
CA LEU A 230 10.96 -10.30 25.17
C LEU A 230 11.41 -11.75 25.05
N ASP A 231 10.45 -12.66 25.03
CA ASP A 231 10.65 -14.06 24.72
C ASP A 231 9.88 -14.40 23.44
N VAL A 232 10.55 -15.07 22.51
CA VAL A 232 10.00 -15.43 21.20
C VAL A 232 10.22 -16.91 20.98
N ASP A 233 9.12 -17.61 20.81
CA ASP A 233 9.00 -19.05 20.64
C ASP A 233 8.45 -19.35 19.24
N PRO A 234 9.33 -19.53 18.24
CA PRO A 234 8.94 -19.92 16.89
C PRO A 234 8.62 -21.43 16.88
N SER A 235 7.44 -21.80 17.36
CA SER A 235 6.97 -23.17 17.38
C SER A 235 6.32 -23.58 16.03
N VAL A 236 6.35 -24.87 15.71
CA VAL A 236 5.74 -25.40 14.48
C VAL A 236 4.22 -25.22 14.53
N GLY A 237 3.68 -24.33 13.69
CA GLY A 237 2.25 -24.08 13.52
C GLY A 237 1.75 -22.74 14.07
N ALA A 238 2.45 -22.14 15.04
CA ALA A 238 2.17 -20.78 15.52
C ALA A 238 3.44 -20.17 16.15
N CYS A 239 3.81 -18.95 15.77
CA CYS A 239 4.85 -18.23 16.48
C CYS A 239 4.23 -17.46 17.64
N ARG A 240 4.80 -17.60 18.83
CA ARG A 240 4.35 -16.93 20.05
C ARG A 240 5.45 -16.02 20.55
N ALA A 241 5.09 -14.79 20.90
CA ALA A 241 5.98 -13.90 21.62
C ALA A 241 5.30 -13.34 22.86
N VAL A 242 6.04 -13.31 23.96
CA VAL A 242 5.59 -12.75 25.24
C VAL A 242 6.56 -11.65 25.62
N TRP A 243 6.03 -10.49 26.01
CA TRP A 243 6.86 -9.37 26.40
C TRP A 243 6.36 -8.69 27.67
N THR A 244 7.27 -7.97 28.32
CA THR A 244 6.95 -6.99 29.35
C THR A 244 7.30 -5.59 28.85
N GLN A 245 6.46 -4.62 29.13
CA GLN A 245 6.69 -3.23 28.76
C GLN A 245 6.42 -2.27 29.91
N GLN A 246 7.11 -1.13 29.87
CA GLN A 246 6.93 -0.01 30.78
C GLN A 246 6.56 1.24 29.99
N LEU A 247 5.51 1.93 30.44
CA LEU A 247 5.18 3.25 29.92
C LEU A 247 6.15 4.29 30.49
N PRO A 248 6.67 5.21 29.67
CA PRO A 248 7.42 6.35 30.18
C PRO A 248 6.45 7.28 30.91
N THR A 249 6.32 7.13 32.23
CA THR A 249 5.55 8.06 33.07
C THR A 249 6.48 8.81 34.00
N CYS A 250 6.30 10.12 34.12
CA CYS A 250 7.14 10.96 34.98
C CYS A 250 6.89 10.74 36.49
N ASP A 251 5.71 10.27 36.92
CA ASP A 251 5.29 10.39 38.33
C ASP A 251 4.51 9.19 38.93
N SER A 252 4.76 7.95 38.49
CA SER A 252 4.18 6.75 39.15
C SER A 252 5.15 5.57 39.13
N PRO A 253 5.04 4.61 40.07
CA PRO A 253 5.82 3.38 39.99
C PRO A 253 5.52 2.71 38.65
N ALA A 254 6.57 2.45 37.86
CA ALA A 254 6.46 1.84 36.55
C ALA A 254 5.69 0.51 36.68
N HIS A 255 4.43 0.49 36.24
CA HIS A 255 3.66 -0.73 36.19
C HIS A 255 4.12 -1.51 34.96
N ASP A 256 4.71 -2.68 35.20
CA ASP A 256 4.98 -3.63 34.13
C ASP A 256 3.63 -4.09 33.54
N ARG A 257 3.51 -3.98 32.22
CA ARG A 257 2.40 -4.59 31.47
C ARG A 257 2.94 -5.77 30.71
N ARG A 258 2.15 -6.85 30.64
CA ARG A 258 2.50 -8.04 29.86
C ARG A 258 1.73 -8.03 28.56
N GLY A 259 2.41 -8.40 27.49
CA GLY A 259 1.78 -8.61 26.20
C GLY A 259 2.07 -10.00 25.67
N MET A 260 1.17 -10.48 24.83
CA MET A 260 1.35 -11.68 24.03
C MET A 260 1.00 -11.39 22.58
N LEU A 261 1.83 -11.87 21.66
CA LEU A 261 1.63 -11.83 20.22
C LEU A 261 1.56 -13.28 19.75
N LEU A 262 0.48 -13.62 19.06
CA LEU A 262 0.33 -14.90 18.37
C LEU A 262 0.29 -14.65 16.88
N ILE A 263 1.14 -15.35 16.14
CA ILE A 263 1.21 -15.31 14.69
C ILE A 263 0.78 -16.68 14.16
N LEU A 264 -0.32 -16.69 13.42
CA LEU A 264 -0.98 -17.89 12.93
C LEU A 264 -0.97 -17.87 11.40
N PRO A 265 -0.63 -18.97 10.70
CA PRO A 265 -0.73 -19.02 9.24
C PRO A 265 -2.16 -18.78 8.75
N GLY A 266 -3.15 -19.31 9.48
CA GLY A 266 -4.57 -19.14 9.23
C GLY A 266 -5.42 -19.42 10.47
N LEU A 267 -6.75 -19.39 10.33
CA LEU A 267 -7.67 -19.48 11.48
C LEU A 267 -7.76 -20.86 12.14
N GLY A 268 -7.43 -21.94 11.41
CA GLY A 268 -7.59 -23.32 11.91
C GLY A 268 -6.83 -23.62 13.21
N GLY A 269 -5.75 -22.88 13.50
CA GLY A 269 -4.94 -23.04 14.71
C GLY A 269 -5.29 -22.09 15.86
N LEU A 270 -6.25 -21.17 15.69
CA LEU A 270 -6.54 -20.13 16.68
C LEU A 270 -7.02 -20.71 18.01
N GLU A 271 -7.91 -21.70 17.96
CA GLU A 271 -8.51 -22.26 19.18
C GLU A 271 -7.49 -23.01 20.05
N SER A 272 -6.53 -23.69 19.42
CA SER A 272 -5.39 -24.33 20.09
C SER A 272 -4.37 -23.32 20.58
N ALA A 273 -4.14 -22.23 19.85
CA ALA A 273 -3.21 -21.18 20.26
C ALA A 273 -3.71 -20.37 21.47
N LEU A 274 -5.03 -20.40 21.72
CA LEU A 274 -5.67 -19.85 22.92
C LEU A 274 -5.94 -20.94 23.97
N SER A 275 -5.02 -21.89 24.14
CA SER A 275 -5.08 -22.85 25.25
C SER A 275 -4.70 -22.18 26.57
N ARG A 276 -4.99 -22.86 27.68
CA ARG A 276 -4.59 -22.39 29.01
C ARG A 276 -3.06 -22.31 29.10
N GLU A 277 -2.37 -23.36 28.66
CA GLU A 277 -0.91 -23.47 28.69
C GLU A 277 -0.25 -22.35 27.87
N ALA A 278 -0.88 -21.96 26.76
CA ALA A 278 -0.40 -20.86 25.93
C ALA A 278 -0.51 -19.51 26.65
N LEU A 279 -1.62 -19.29 27.38
CA LEU A 279 -1.95 -18.03 28.08
C LEU A 279 -1.38 -17.93 29.50
N ASP A 280 -0.84 -19.00 30.07
CA ASP A 280 -0.25 -19.04 31.42
C ASP A 280 0.72 -17.87 31.71
N PRO A 281 1.60 -17.44 30.79
CA PRO A 281 2.49 -16.29 31.03
C PRO A 281 1.76 -14.97 31.33
N MET A 282 0.51 -14.83 30.86
CA MET A 282 -0.37 -13.68 31.12
C MET A 282 -1.20 -13.84 32.39
N MET A 283 -1.42 -15.07 32.87
CA MET A 283 -2.27 -15.37 34.04
C MET A 283 -1.55 -15.22 35.38
N GLN A 284 -0.25 -14.95 35.39
CA GLN A 284 0.50 -14.78 36.63
C GLN A 284 0.04 -13.54 37.40
N PRO A 285 -0.21 -13.64 38.72
CA PRO A 285 -0.65 -12.51 39.52
C PRO A 285 0.48 -11.49 39.68
N ASP A 286 0.29 -10.29 39.14
CA ASP A 286 1.15 -9.15 39.50
C ASP A 286 0.74 -8.66 40.89
N ALA A 287 1.64 -8.83 41.86
CA ALA A 287 1.43 -8.44 43.26
C ALA A 287 1.14 -6.94 43.47
N ALA A 288 1.37 -6.10 42.45
CA ALA A 288 1.27 -4.65 42.52
C ALA A 288 0.07 -4.05 41.75
N SER A 289 -0.67 -4.83 40.96
CA SER A 289 -1.76 -4.32 40.12
C SER A 289 -3.13 -4.69 40.67
N GLY A 290 -3.70 -3.80 41.49
CA GLY A 290 -5.11 -3.88 41.85
C GLY A 290 -5.97 -3.98 40.59
N ASN A 291 -6.77 -5.05 40.47
CA ASN A 291 -7.88 -5.38 39.54
C ASN A 291 -8.01 -4.74 38.13
N VAL A 292 -7.01 -4.05 37.59
CA VAL A 292 -7.05 -3.41 36.28
C VAL A 292 -6.52 -4.41 35.24
N PRO A 293 -7.26 -4.66 34.14
CA PRO A 293 -6.75 -5.48 33.04
C PRO A 293 -5.61 -4.73 32.36
N LEU A 294 -4.38 -5.17 32.61
CA LEU A 294 -3.15 -4.55 32.12
C LEU A 294 -2.52 -5.31 30.96
N ASN A 295 -3.02 -6.51 30.65
CA ASN A 295 -2.39 -7.41 29.70
C ASN A 295 -2.95 -7.20 28.28
N MET A 296 -2.10 -7.36 27.27
CA MET A 296 -2.47 -7.17 25.87
C MET A 296 -2.31 -8.47 25.09
N LEU A 297 -3.27 -8.78 24.23
CA LEU A 297 -3.18 -9.89 23.28
C LEU A 297 -3.28 -9.33 21.87
N HIS A 298 -2.26 -9.58 21.07
CA HIS A 298 -2.19 -9.24 19.67
C HIS A 298 -2.20 -10.53 18.84
N LEU A 299 -3.02 -10.54 17.80
CA LEU A 299 -3.14 -11.66 16.88
C LEU A 299 -2.79 -11.16 15.49
N VAL A 300 -1.89 -11.87 14.85
CA VAL A 300 -1.55 -11.68 13.44
C VAL A 300 -1.93 -12.98 12.74
N VAL A 301 -2.79 -12.86 11.74
CA VAL A 301 -3.19 -14.00 10.92
C VAL A 301 -2.63 -13.82 9.52
N GLY A 302 -1.91 -14.83 9.08
CA GLY A 302 -1.23 -14.89 7.80
C GLY A 302 -2.20 -15.00 6.63
N ARG A 303 -1.61 -14.95 5.44
CA ARG A 303 -2.34 -14.94 4.17
C ARG A 303 -3.20 -16.19 3.94
N ASP A 304 -2.91 -17.32 4.60
CA ASP A 304 -3.68 -18.56 4.41
C ASP A 304 -5.08 -18.50 5.03
N ALA A 305 -5.40 -17.47 5.82
CA ALA A 305 -6.79 -17.20 6.22
C ALA A 305 -7.66 -16.68 5.07
N PHE A 306 -7.06 -16.19 3.98
CA PHE A 306 -7.75 -15.54 2.86
C PHE A 306 -7.72 -16.44 1.62
N LEU A 307 -8.47 -17.55 1.65
CA LEU A 307 -8.50 -18.56 0.59
C LEU A 307 -8.92 -18.04 -0.80
N GLU A 308 -9.60 -16.89 -0.83
CA GLU A 308 -10.07 -16.24 -2.06
C GLU A 308 -8.95 -15.44 -2.76
N VAL A 309 -7.88 -15.07 -2.03
CA VAL A 309 -6.75 -14.30 -2.56
C VAL A 309 -5.80 -15.24 -3.29
N LYS A 310 -6.00 -15.38 -4.60
CA LYS A 310 -5.17 -16.22 -5.48
C LYS A 310 -3.91 -15.52 -5.97
N ASP A 311 -3.96 -14.20 -6.08
CA ASP A 311 -2.81 -13.38 -6.49
C ASP A 311 -1.94 -13.06 -5.27
N ARG A 312 -0.73 -13.62 -5.27
CA ARG A 312 0.22 -13.51 -4.15
C ARG A 312 1.17 -12.33 -4.30
N THR A 313 1.09 -11.60 -5.41
CA THR A 313 2.00 -10.49 -5.74
C THR A 313 1.65 -9.18 -5.04
N ARG A 314 0.49 -9.11 -4.37
CA ARG A 314 0.00 -7.92 -3.66
C ARG A 314 -0.21 -8.17 -2.18
N PHE A 315 0.05 -7.15 -1.38
CA PHE A 315 -0.21 -7.14 0.06
C PHE A 315 -1.64 -6.63 0.34
N TYR A 316 -2.71 -7.22 -0.23
CA TYR A 316 -4.05 -6.74 0.13
C TYR A 316 -5.07 -7.85 0.32
N ASN A 317 -5.76 -7.74 1.46
CA ASN A 317 -7.08 -8.30 1.70
C ASN A 317 -8.07 -7.16 1.51
N SER A 318 -9.18 -7.37 0.81
CA SER A 318 -10.26 -6.37 0.76
C SER A 318 -10.97 -6.26 2.12
N ASP A 319 -11.54 -5.10 2.43
CA ASP A 319 -12.42 -4.92 3.60
C ASP A 319 -13.53 -5.98 3.64
N GLU A 320 -14.04 -6.38 2.48
CA GLU A 320 -15.02 -7.46 2.34
C GLU A 320 -14.46 -8.82 2.78
N SER A 321 -13.19 -9.11 2.46
CA SER A 321 -12.52 -10.34 2.87
C SER A 321 -12.30 -10.36 4.39
N MET A 322 -11.92 -9.21 4.96
CA MET A 322 -11.81 -9.04 6.42
C MET A 322 -13.14 -9.22 7.13
N ALA A 323 -14.22 -8.64 6.59
CA ALA A 323 -15.57 -8.77 7.14
C ALA A 323 -16.06 -10.22 7.22
N LYS A 324 -15.58 -11.11 6.34
CA LYS A 324 -15.88 -12.56 6.38
C LYS A 324 -15.16 -13.30 7.51
N LEU A 325 -14.00 -12.82 7.96
CA LEU A 325 -13.20 -13.46 9.01
C LEU A 325 -13.62 -13.01 10.41
N LEU A 326 -14.03 -11.75 10.58
CA LEU A 326 -14.40 -11.19 11.89
C LEU A 326 -15.44 -12.04 12.67
N PRO A 327 -16.51 -12.58 12.06
CA PRO A 327 -17.44 -13.46 12.76
C PRO A 327 -16.79 -14.73 13.30
N GLN A 328 -15.81 -15.29 12.58
CA GLN A 328 -15.11 -16.51 12.99
C GLN A 328 -14.21 -16.25 14.21
N PHE A 329 -13.53 -15.09 14.25
CA PHE A 329 -12.81 -14.65 15.44
C PHE A 329 -13.74 -14.46 16.64
N ALA A 330 -14.87 -13.77 16.44
CA ALA A 330 -15.84 -13.52 17.49
C ALA A 330 -16.36 -14.83 18.11
N GLU A 331 -16.61 -15.84 17.28
CA GLU A 331 -17.05 -17.16 17.73
C GLU A 331 -15.99 -17.86 18.61
N VAL A 332 -14.72 -17.86 18.19
CA VAL A 332 -13.63 -18.46 18.96
C VAL A 332 -13.41 -17.70 20.28
N PHE A 333 -13.44 -16.37 20.27
CA PHE A 333 -13.31 -15.58 21.50
C PHE A 333 -14.48 -15.78 22.45
N ALA A 334 -15.71 -15.93 21.94
CA ALA A 334 -16.86 -16.25 22.78
C ALA A 334 -16.66 -17.59 23.50
N ARG A 335 -16.16 -18.63 22.80
CA ARG A 335 -15.83 -19.93 23.42
C ARG A 335 -14.69 -19.83 24.44
N LYS A 336 -13.73 -18.93 24.24
CA LYS A 336 -12.55 -18.75 25.10
C LYS A 336 -12.69 -17.61 26.12
N ALA A 337 -13.88 -17.02 26.26
CA ALA A 337 -14.08 -15.80 27.04
C ALA A 337 -13.61 -15.91 28.49
N GLU A 338 -13.89 -17.03 29.16
CA GLU A 338 -13.47 -17.23 30.55
C GLU A 338 -11.94 -17.36 30.70
N LEU A 339 -11.25 -17.96 29.73
CA LEU A 339 -9.79 -18.02 29.70
C LEU A 339 -9.18 -16.64 29.44
N LEU A 340 -9.74 -15.88 28.51
CA LEU A 340 -9.28 -14.51 28.21
C LEU A 340 -9.52 -13.54 29.38
N LYS A 341 -10.63 -13.71 30.11
CA LYS A 341 -10.91 -12.99 31.37
C LYS A 341 -9.87 -13.35 32.43
N ALA A 342 -9.56 -14.63 32.60
CA ALA A 342 -8.53 -15.08 33.55
C ALA A 342 -7.14 -14.53 33.21
N ALA A 343 -6.83 -14.36 31.92
CA ALA A 343 -5.60 -13.73 31.46
C ALA A 343 -5.56 -12.19 31.62
N ARG A 344 -6.62 -11.57 32.17
CA ARG A 344 -6.75 -10.11 32.36
C ARG A 344 -6.52 -9.30 31.07
N GLY A 345 -6.88 -9.85 29.91
CA GLY A 345 -6.67 -9.21 28.62
C GLY A 345 -7.54 -7.96 28.44
N ARG A 346 -6.93 -6.83 28.06
CA ARG A 346 -7.64 -5.59 27.70
C ARG A 346 -7.69 -5.47 26.17
N GLY A 347 -8.79 -5.94 25.58
CA GLY A 347 -9.09 -5.81 24.15
C GLY A 347 -8.22 -6.69 23.26
N VAL A 348 -8.86 -7.44 22.35
CA VAL A 348 -8.17 -8.01 21.19
C VAL A 348 -8.03 -6.87 20.19
N ARG A 349 -6.80 -6.46 19.88
CA ARG A 349 -6.55 -5.58 18.73
C ARG A 349 -6.22 -6.48 17.54
N ASP A 350 -7.17 -6.57 16.61
CA ASP A 350 -6.93 -7.18 15.30
C ASP A 350 -5.95 -6.29 14.56
N ALA A 351 -4.70 -6.71 14.46
CA ALA A 351 -3.76 -6.14 13.51
C ALA A 351 -3.92 -6.87 12.18
N ALA A 352 -5.09 -6.70 11.55
CA ALA A 352 -5.13 -6.76 10.10
C ALA A 352 -4.57 -5.43 9.57
N PRO A 353 -3.91 -5.41 8.40
CA PRO A 353 -3.53 -4.16 7.75
C PRO A 353 -4.81 -3.46 7.28
N ALA A 354 -5.48 -2.78 8.20
CA ALA A 354 -6.55 -1.85 7.91
C ALA A 354 -5.93 -0.46 7.95
N ALA A 355 -5.86 0.17 6.78
CA ALA A 355 -5.78 1.62 6.70
C ALA A 355 -6.86 2.22 7.61
N ALA A 356 -6.44 3.19 8.41
CA ALA A 356 -7.21 3.99 9.35
C ALA A 356 -8.75 3.97 9.22
N ALA A 357 -9.47 3.63 10.30
CA ALA A 357 -10.42 4.53 11.00
C ALA A 357 -11.09 3.80 12.21
N PRO A 358 -11.86 4.53 13.04
CA PRO A 358 -11.55 4.87 14.41
C PRO A 358 -12.02 3.85 15.45
N THR A 359 -11.42 4.01 16.64
CA THR A 359 -11.83 3.47 17.92
C THR A 359 -13.36 3.39 18.11
N LEU A 360 -13.86 2.18 18.38
CA LEU A 360 -15.07 1.99 19.17
C LEU A 360 -14.65 1.55 20.58
N ARG A 361 -15.18 2.27 21.56
CA ARG A 361 -14.81 2.25 22.98
C ARG A 361 -15.05 0.92 23.68
#